data_AF-T1C7Q1-F1
#
_entry.id   AF-T1C7Q1-F1
#
_cell.length_a   1.000
_cell.length_b   1.000
_cell.length_c   1.000
_cell.angle_alpha   90.00
_cell.angle_beta   90.00
_cell.angle_gamma   90.00
#
_symmetry.space_group_name_H-M   'P 1'
#
loop_
_entity.id
_entity.type
_entity.pdbx_description
1 polymer ?
#
loop_
_entity_poly.entity_id
_entity_poly.type
_entity_poly.pdbx_seq_one_letter_code
_entity_poly.pdbx_strand_id
1 'polypeptide(L)' 'GESEARLAGLLHDMGKYAVNFQKRLDGKTRGVNHWSQGAYWAGIHGAWLAAFAIYGHHVGIPSAETIQKLGQAV' A
#
# COMPACT_ATOMS: atom_id res chain seq x y z
N GLY A 1 -5.20 -4.43 -17.12
CA GLY A 1 -5.03 -2.96 -17.11
C GLY A 1 -6.11 -2.30 -16.28
N GLU A 2 -7.35 -2.30 -16.77
CA GLU A 2 -8.49 -1.68 -16.08
C GLU A 2 -8.79 -2.30 -14.69
N SER A 3 -8.65 -3.63 -14.56
CA SER A 3 -8.77 -4.35 -13.29
C SER A 3 -7.74 -3.90 -12.23
N GLU A 4 -6.48 -3.74 -12.63
CA GLU A 4 -5.37 -3.29 -11.79
C GLU A 4 -5.56 -1.83 -11.35
N ALA A 5 -5.93 -0.94 -12.27
CA ALA A 5 -6.19 0.46 -11.96
C ALA A 5 -7.35 0.62 -10.98
N ARG A 6 -8.44 -0.14 -11.19
CA ARG A 6 -9.58 -0.17 -10.25
C ARG A 6 -9.16 -0.66 -8.87
N LEU A 7 -8.39 -1.75 -8.81
CA LEU A 7 -7.91 -2.30 -7.54
C LEU A 7 -6.98 -1.33 -6.82
N ALA A 8 -6.05 -0.70 -7.53
CA ALA A 8 -5.17 0.33 -6.99
C ALA A 8 -5.97 1.51 -6.43
N GLY A 9 -6.97 2.00 -7.16
CA GLY A 9 -7.85 3.08 -6.71
C GLY A 9 -8.58 2.74 -5.40
N LEU A 10 -9.12 1.52 -5.30
CA LEU A 10 -9.84 1.06 -4.10
C LEU A 10 -8.92 0.84 -2.89
N LEU A 11 -7.72 0.34 -3.12
CA LEU A 11 -6.84 -0.11 -2.03
C LEU A 11 -5.77 0.89 -1.62
N HIS A 12 -5.51 1.96 -2.40
CA HIS A 12 -4.34 2.82 -2.15
C HIS A 12 -4.28 3.36 -0.71
N ASP A 13 -5.42 3.74 -0.15
CA ASP A 13 -5.52 4.31 1.19
C ASP A 13 -6.04 3.33 2.25
N MET A 14 -6.00 2.02 2.00
CA MET A 14 -6.53 1.02 2.93
C MET A 14 -5.94 1.13 4.35
N GLY A 15 -4.68 1.53 4.49
CA GLY A 15 -4.06 1.73 5.81
C GLY A 15 -4.68 2.87 6.62
N LYS A 16 -5.50 3.74 6.03
CA LYS A 16 -6.21 4.80 6.75
C LYS A 16 -7.27 4.28 7.72
N TYR A 17 -7.78 3.07 7.51
CA TYR A 17 -8.74 2.44 8.43
C TYR A 17 -8.10 1.88 9.70
N ALA A 18 -6.77 1.78 9.76
CA ALA A 18 -6.06 1.28 10.93
C ALA A 18 -6.15 2.24 12.13
N VAL A 19 -6.17 1.67 13.34
CA VAL A 19 -6.22 2.42 14.61
C VAL A 19 -5.15 3.50 14.70
N ASN A 20 -3.93 3.22 14.21
CA ASN A 20 -2.83 4.19 14.26
C ASN A 20 -3.08 5.39 13.33
N PHE A 21 -3.70 5.18 12.16
CA PHE A 21 -4.04 6.30 11.28
C PHE A 21 -5.20 7.14 11.86
N GLN A 22 -6.18 6.50 12.50
CA GLN A 22 -7.24 7.23 13.20
C GLN A 22 -6.68 8.07 14.36
N LYS A 23 -5.76 7.52 15.16
CA LYS A 23 -5.01 8.29 16.16
C LYS A 23 -4.22 9.46 15.57
N ARG A 24 -3.73 9.35 14.32
CA ARG A 24 -3.06 10.46 13.62
C ARG A 24 -4.06 11.58 13.33
N LEU A 25 -5.29 11.27 12.94
CA LEU A 25 -6.35 12.26 12.72
C LEU A 25 -6.70 13.02 14.01
N ASP A 26 -6.67 12.32 15.15
CA ASP A 26 -6.84 12.93 16.49
C ASP A 26 -5.61 13.73 16.97
N GLY A 27 -4.53 13.80 16.19
CA GLY A 27 -3.28 14.44 16.59
C GLY A 27 -2.47 13.66 17.65
N LYS A 28 -2.86 12.42 17.99
CA LYS A 28 -2.23 11.58 19.02
C LYS A 28 -0.98 10.84 18.53
N THR A 29 -0.76 10.78 17.21
CA THR A 29 0.46 10.22 16.60
C THR A 29 0.79 10.94 15.29
N ARG A 30 2.00 10.74 14.77
CA ARG A 30 2.52 11.35 13.53
C ARG A 30 3.29 10.30 12.73
N GLY A 31 3.50 10.57 11.44
CA GLY A 31 4.33 9.72 10.57
C GLY A 31 3.83 8.28 10.46
N VAL A 32 2.54 8.09 10.16
CA VAL A 32 1.95 6.75 10.03
C VAL A 32 2.05 6.28 8.58
N ASN A 33 2.57 5.08 8.37
CA ASN A 33 2.54 4.39 7.08
C ASN A 33 1.11 3.93 6.79
N HIS A 34 0.43 4.55 5.82
CA HIS A 34 -0.91 4.15 5.39
C HIS A 34 -0.97 3.51 4.00
N TRP A 35 0.16 3.51 3.28
CA TRP A 35 0.26 3.02 1.90
C TRP A 35 0.60 1.53 1.80
N SER A 36 1.22 0.93 2.82
CA SER A 36 1.74 -0.45 2.70
C SER A 36 0.67 -1.53 2.82
N GLN A 37 -0.42 -1.29 3.57
CA GLN A 37 -1.45 -2.31 3.79
C GLN A 37 -2.21 -2.67 2.51
N GLY A 38 -2.59 -1.67 1.71
CA GLY A 38 -3.25 -1.91 0.42
C GLY A 38 -2.33 -2.65 -0.57
N ALA A 39 -1.03 -2.31 -0.57
CA ALA A 39 -0.04 -2.97 -1.41
C ALA A 39 0.13 -4.45 -1.03
N TYR A 40 0.21 -4.74 0.28
CA TYR A 40 0.25 -6.10 0.79
C TYR A 40 -0.97 -6.91 0.35
N TRP A 41 -2.18 -6.39 0.54
CA TRP A 41 -3.42 -7.07 0.16
C TRP A 41 -3.50 -7.35 -1.34
N ALA A 42 -3.11 -6.39 -2.19
CA ALA A 42 -3.04 -6.61 -3.63
C ALA A 42 -2.01 -7.69 -4.01
N GLY A 43 -0.83 -7.68 -3.36
CA GLY A 43 0.24 -8.63 -3.61
C GLY A 43 -0.15 -10.08 -3.26
N ILE A 44 -0.74 -10.31 -2.09
CA ILE A 44 -1.19 -11.67 -1.70
C ILE A 44 -2.31 -12.22 -2.60
N HIS A 45 -3.02 -11.35 -3.33
CA HIS A 45 -4.02 -11.73 -4.34
C HIS A 45 -3.46 -11.77 -5.77
N GLY A 46 -2.14 -11.65 -5.94
CA GLY A 46 -1.45 -11.73 -7.24
C GLY A 46 -1.56 -10.47 -8.11
N ALA A 47 -2.17 -9.40 -7.62
CA ALA A 47 -2.31 -8.13 -8.35
C ALA A 47 -1.07 -7.24 -8.15
N TRP A 48 0.06 -7.71 -8.66
CA TRP A 48 1.38 -7.11 -8.40
C TRP A 48 1.55 -5.70 -8.98
N LEU A 49 0.91 -5.38 -10.11
CA LEU A 49 0.96 -4.04 -10.70
C LEU A 49 0.18 -3.03 -9.85
N ALA A 50 -0.99 -3.41 -9.33
CA ALA A 50 -1.71 -2.62 -8.35
C ALA A 50 -0.91 -2.50 -7.05
N ALA A 51 -0.34 -3.59 -6.54
CA ALA A 51 0.50 -3.56 -5.34
C ALA A 51 1.66 -2.56 -5.46
N PHE A 52 2.30 -2.53 -6.64
CA PHE A 52 3.38 -1.61 -6.97
C PHE A 52 2.92 -0.15 -6.98
N ALA A 53 1.82 0.14 -7.69
CA ALA A 53 1.24 1.48 -7.76
C ALA A 53 0.76 1.96 -6.37
N ILE A 54 0.16 1.07 -5.58
CA ILE A 54 -0.27 1.37 -4.21
C ILE A 54 0.93 1.65 -3.32
N TYR A 55 1.97 0.81 -3.32
CA TYR A 55 3.12 1.07 -2.45
C TYR A 55 3.79 2.41 -2.78
N GLY A 56 3.93 2.71 -4.08
CA GLY A 56 4.67 3.87 -4.56
C GLY A 56 4.00 5.23 -4.40
N HIS A 57 2.71 5.32 -4.04
CA HIS A 57 1.99 6.61 -4.06
C HIS A 57 2.49 7.65 -3.03
N HIS A 58 3.25 7.23 -2.00
CA HIS A 58 3.91 8.15 -1.06
C HIS A 58 5.44 8.06 -1.04
N VAL A 59 6.02 6.93 -1.46
CA VAL A 59 7.48 6.70 -1.40
C VAL A 59 8.15 6.80 -2.77
N GLY A 60 7.37 7.02 -3.84
CA GLY A 60 7.84 6.91 -5.22
C GLY A 60 7.80 5.46 -5.71
N ILE A 61 7.83 5.29 -7.03
CA ILE A 61 7.85 3.98 -7.68
C ILE A 61 9.19 3.27 -7.34
N PRO A 62 9.18 2.15 -6.61
CA PRO A 62 10.40 1.44 -6.23
C PRO A 62 10.98 0.63 -7.40
N SER A 63 12.25 0.21 -7.30
CA SER A 63 12.82 -0.70 -8.31
C SER A 63 12.12 -2.08 -8.27
N ALA A 64 12.12 -2.79 -9.40
CA ALA A 64 11.58 -4.15 -9.47
C ALA A 64 12.21 -5.11 -8.44
N GLU A 65 13.51 -4.94 -8.14
CA GLU A 65 14.23 -5.71 -7.12
C GLU A 65 13.68 -5.47 -5.70
N THR A 66 13.25 -4.25 -5.39
CA THR A 66 12.72 -3.88 -4.07
C THR A 66 11.40 -4.60 -3.77
N ILE A 67 10.59 -4.82 -4.80
CA ILE A 67 9.26 -5.47 -4.69
C ILE A 67 9.40 -6.97 -4.45
N GLN A 68 10.34 -7.64 -5.14
CA GLN A 68 10.57 -9.08 -4.93
C GLN A 68 10.95 -9.39 -3.48
N LYS A 69 11.70 -8.49 -2.83
CA LYS A 69 12.08 -8.63 -1.41
C LYS A 69 10.90 -8.43 -0.46
N LEU A 70 9.94 -7.55 -0.79
CA LEU A 70 8.71 -7.38 0.00
C LEU A 70 7.82 -8.63 -0.04
N GLY A 71 7.76 -9.32 -1.19
CA GLY A 71 7.01 -10.57 -1.34
C GLY A 71 7.64 -11.78 -0.62
N GLN A 72 8.91 -11.69 -0.21
CA GLN A 72 9.62 -12.73 0.53
C GLN A 72 9.67 -12.48 2.06
N ALA A 73 9.26 -11.30 2.51
CA ALA A 73 9.29 -10.88 3.91
C ALA A 73 7.95 -11.11 4.64
N VAL A 74 7.08 -11.97 4.08
CA VAL A 74 5.76 -12.34 4.60
C VAL A 74 5.60 -13.84 4.64
#